data_AF-A0A0K8P229-F1
#
_entry.id   AF-A0A0K8P229-F1
#
_cell.length_a   1.000
_cell.length_b   1.000
_cell.length_c   1.000
_cell.angle_alpha   90.00
_cell.angle_beta   90.00
_cell.angle_gamma   90.00
#
_symmetry.space_group_name_H-M   'P 1'
#
loop_
_entity.id
_entity.type
_entity.pdbx_description
1 polymer ?
#
loop_
_entity_poly.entity_id
_entity_poly.type
_entity_poly.pdbx_seq_one_letter_code
_entity_poly.pdbx_strand_id
1 'polypeptide(L)'
;MIPPGRPEGERRRAQTEAGVSGGADVAHPAAANAAGPGRVAPGAAAAADAADADLERRFGGLRRLYGEAGYQRLRRARIAVVGLGGVGSWAAEALARSGVAELWLIDLDHVAESNVNRQVQALGRTVGQAKALALRERIADIHPGCRVHPVEDFVDEQNWPGLLQREPIDALVDACDQVRAKAHLAAWAHATGVPLVCVGAAGGKRRPQDVQVDDLARVTHDPLLASLRQRVRRDRRAQPGDAVARPPAKASGAAAAPLGLRCVFSREAVQPPADAACSPDGSLNCHGYGSSVTVTATFGLVAANEAIDAVLRDL
;
A
#
# COMPACT_ATOMS: atom_id res chain seq x y z
N MET A 1 -15.23 -5.71 -63.68
CA MET A 1 -16.57 -5.90 -63.08
C MET A 1 -17.06 -4.55 -62.59
N ILE A 2 -17.96 -3.93 -63.35
CA ILE A 2 -18.60 -2.63 -63.09
C ILE A 2 -20.01 -2.95 -62.60
N PRO A 3 -20.51 -2.38 -61.49
CA PRO A 3 -21.94 -2.24 -61.27
C PRO A 3 -22.41 -0.80 -61.61
N PRO A 4 -23.61 -0.63 -62.18
CA PRO A 4 -24.12 0.65 -62.64
C PRO A 4 -24.96 1.41 -61.58
N GLY A 5 -24.86 2.75 -61.61
CA GLY A 5 -25.98 3.70 -61.74
C GLY A 5 -27.13 3.76 -60.72
N ARG A 6 -27.00 4.70 -59.76
CA ARG A 6 -27.91 5.79 -59.31
C ARG A 6 -29.33 5.93 -59.93
N PRO A 7 -30.33 6.53 -59.22
CA PRO A 7 -30.40 8.00 -59.12
C PRO A 7 -30.85 8.63 -57.79
N GLU A 8 -30.41 9.88 -57.63
CA GLU A 8 -30.86 10.89 -56.67
C GLU A 8 -32.17 11.56 -57.14
N GLY A 9 -32.93 12.09 -56.19
CA GLY A 9 -33.97 13.11 -56.36
C GLY A 9 -34.76 13.23 -55.06
N GLU A 10 -35.15 14.38 -54.53
CA GLU A 10 -34.90 15.79 -54.84
C GLU A 10 -35.40 16.58 -53.61
N ARG A 11 -34.96 17.82 -53.48
CA ARG A 11 -35.13 18.73 -52.34
C ARG A 11 -36.58 19.22 -52.19
N ARG A 12 -37.00 19.62 -50.98
CA ARG A 12 -37.65 20.93 -50.74
C ARG A 12 -37.67 21.35 -49.27
N ARG A 13 -37.38 22.64 -49.06
CA ARG A 13 -37.44 23.44 -47.83
C ARG A 13 -38.85 23.99 -47.62
N ALA A 14 -39.17 24.36 -46.37
CA ALA A 14 -39.85 25.60 -45.89
C ALA A 14 -40.64 25.29 -44.61
N GLN A 15 -40.29 25.87 -43.46
CA GLN A 15 -40.82 27.12 -42.84
C GLN A 15 -41.56 26.72 -41.54
N THR A 16 -40.99 27.03 -40.36
CA THR A 16 -41.32 28.19 -39.50
C THR A 16 -42.79 28.32 -39.16
N GLU A 17 -43.14 28.13 -37.89
CA GLU A 17 -44.08 29.01 -37.20
C GLU A 17 -43.88 28.96 -35.68
N ALA A 18 -43.89 30.15 -35.10
CA ALA A 18 -43.70 30.45 -33.70
C ALA A 18 -45.04 30.48 -32.97
N GLY A 19 -45.03 30.05 -31.70
CA GLY A 19 -46.14 30.24 -30.76
C GLY A 19 -45.59 30.61 -29.39
N VAL A 20 -45.54 31.90 -29.11
CA VAL A 20 -45.22 32.52 -27.81
C VAL A 20 -46.51 32.60 -26.98
N SER A 21 -46.46 32.32 -25.68
CA SER A 21 -46.78 33.29 -24.59
C SER A 21 -47.23 32.66 -23.26
N GLY A 22 -46.86 33.33 -22.16
CA GLY A 22 -47.40 33.24 -20.80
C GLY A 22 -46.72 32.19 -19.90
N GLY A 23 -45.92 32.50 -18.88
CA GLY A 23 -45.81 33.70 -18.04
C GLY A 23 -46.50 33.46 -16.69
N ALA A 24 -45.74 33.12 -15.65
CA ALA A 24 -46.03 33.46 -14.25
C ALA A 24 -44.82 33.06 -13.37
N ASP A 25 -44.08 34.09 -12.99
CA ASP A 25 -43.11 34.13 -11.90
C ASP A 25 -43.88 34.08 -10.57
N VAL A 26 -43.62 33.08 -9.71
CA VAL A 26 -44.09 33.10 -8.31
C VAL A 26 -43.05 32.46 -7.39
N ALA A 27 -42.37 33.34 -6.68
CA ALA A 27 -41.79 33.25 -5.34
C ALA A 27 -41.77 31.91 -4.58
N HIS A 28 -40.60 31.67 -4.00
CA HIS A 28 -40.34 30.82 -2.83
C HIS A 28 -41.45 30.87 -1.76
N PRO A 29 -41.68 29.71 -1.12
CA PRO A 29 -41.79 29.72 0.33
C PRO A 29 -40.73 28.81 0.96
N ALA A 30 -40.03 29.38 1.92
CA ALA A 30 -39.35 28.65 2.98
C ALA A 30 -40.41 28.07 3.94
N ALA A 31 -40.33 26.78 4.20
CA ALA A 31 -40.93 26.08 5.35
C ALA A 31 -40.43 24.63 5.30
N ALA A 32 -40.16 23.91 6.38
CA ALA A 32 -40.00 24.20 7.79
C ALA A 32 -39.32 22.94 8.37
N ASN A 33 -38.58 23.12 9.46
CA ASN A 33 -37.95 22.05 10.23
C ASN A 33 -38.94 20.91 10.56
N ALA A 34 -38.63 19.69 10.13
CA ALA A 34 -39.19 18.47 10.70
C ALA A 34 -38.05 17.69 11.37
N ALA A 35 -38.00 17.78 12.70
CA ALA A 35 -37.08 17.03 13.54
C ALA A 35 -37.45 15.54 13.49
N GLY A 36 -36.64 14.75 12.78
CA GLY A 36 -36.62 13.28 12.87
C GLY A 36 -35.77 12.83 14.07
N PRO A 37 -36.05 11.66 14.67
CA PRO A 37 -35.40 11.24 15.91
C PRO A 37 -33.92 10.88 15.65
N GLY A 38 -33.03 11.65 16.28
CA GLY A 38 -31.70 11.24 16.73
C GLY A 38 -30.78 10.52 15.73
N ARG A 39 -30.14 11.26 14.82
CA ARG A 39 -28.82 10.84 14.32
C ARG A 39 -27.80 11.06 15.43
N VAL A 40 -27.40 9.98 16.09
CA VAL A 40 -26.22 9.99 16.95
C VAL A 40 -25.00 10.24 16.05
N ALA A 41 -24.27 11.32 16.30
CA ALA A 41 -23.02 11.60 15.63
C ALA A 41 -22.03 10.45 15.89
N PRO A 42 -21.39 9.85 14.86
CA PRO A 42 -20.35 8.85 15.08
C PRO A 42 -19.09 9.62 15.49
N GLY A 43 -18.84 9.72 16.79
CA GLY A 43 -17.66 10.43 17.27
C GLY A 43 -17.46 10.44 18.79
N ALA A 44 -18.52 10.23 19.58
CA ALA A 44 -18.41 10.26 21.04
C ALA A 44 -18.42 8.87 21.70
N ALA A 45 -18.99 7.85 21.06
CA ALA A 45 -19.12 6.52 21.67
C ALA A 45 -17.83 5.67 21.60
N ALA A 46 -16.98 5.86 20.59
CA ALA A 46 -15.76 5.05 20.40
C ALA A 46 -14.62 5.40 21.39
N ALA A 47 -14.62 6.61 21.95
CA ALA A 47 -13.57 7.04 22.89
C ALA A 47 -13.76 6.45 24.30
N ALA A 48 -14.98 6.07 24.67
CA ALA A 48 -15.29 5.52 26.00
C ALA A 48 -14.96 4.03 26.13
N ASP A 49 -15.08 3.24 25.05
CA ASP A 49 -14.78 1.79 25.05
C ASP A 49 -13.29 1.44 24.94
N ALA A 50 -12.45 2.38 24.48
CA ALA A 50 -11.00 2.19 24.40
C ALA A 50 -10.33 2.06 25.79
N ALA A 51 -10.98 2.59 26.83
CA ALA A 51 -10.45 2.61 28.20
C ALA A 51 -10.58 1.27 28.94
N ASP A 52 -11.38 0.31 28.44
CA ASP A 52 -11.68 -0.96 29.13
C ASP A 52 -11.11 -2.20 28.40
N ALA A 53 -10.32 -1.98 27.34
CA ALA A 53 -9.72 -3.08 26.59
C ALA A 53 -8.56 -3.72 27.37
N ASP A 54 -8.74 -4.97 27.78
CA ASP A 54 -7.68 -5.80 28.36
C ASP A 54 -6.62 -6.16 27.30
N LEU A 55 -5.63 -5.29 27.12
CA LEU A 55 -4.52 -5.48 26.17
C LEU A 55 -3.68 -6.71 26.51
N GLU A 56 -3.70 -7.13 27.76
CA GLU A 56 -2.99 -8.32 28.19
C GLU A 56 -3.69 -9.59 27.69
N ARG A 57 -5.01 -9.67 27.77
CA ARG A 57 -5.76 -10.75 27.12
C ARG A 57 -5.61 -10.77 25.61
N ARG A 58 -5.52 -9.59 24.96
CA ARG A 58 -5.34 -9.51 23.50
C ARG A 58 -3.96 -10.01 23.06
N PHE A 59 -2.90 -9.66 23.80
CA PHE A 59 -1.53 -9.84 23.33
C PHE A 59 -0.67 -10.79 24.19
N GLY A 60 -1.18 -11.35 25.28
CA GLY A 60 -0.42 -12.23 26.17
C GLY A 60 0.11 -13.50 25.50
N GLY A 61 -0.46 -13.90 24.35
CA GLY A 61 0.11 -14.93 23.48
C GLY A 61 1.50 -14.58 22.95
N LEU A 62 1.76 -13.30 22.68
CA LEU A 62 3.05 -12.80 22.19
C LEU A 62 4.12 -12.89 23.27
N ARG A 63 3.78 -12.66 24.55
CA ARG A 63 4.73 -12.88 25.66
C ARG A 63 5.21 -14.32 25.72
N ARG A 64 4.32 -15.29 25.54
CA ARG A 64 4.70 -16.71 25.54
C ARG A 64 5.60 -17.05 24.36
N LEU A 65 5.46 -16.34 23.24
CA LEU A 65 6.22 -16.58 22.02
C LEU A 65 7.59 -15.88 22.02
N TYR A 66 7.65 -14.60 22.39
CA TYR A 66 8.84 -13.75 22.30
C TYR A 66 9.53 -13.48 23.65
N GLY A 67 9.02 -14.05 24.74
CA GLY A 67 9.47 -13.75 26.10
C GLY A 67 9.04 -12.36 26.57
N GLU A 68 9.32 -12.05 27.84
CA GLU A 68 8.93 -10.76 28.44
C GLU A 68 9.65 -9.58 27.79
N ALA A 69 10.96 -9.70 27.54
CA ALA A 69 11.74 -8.63 26.91
C ALA A 69 11.26 -8.33 25.48
N GLY A 70 11.06 -9.36 24.66
CA GLY A 70 10.55 -9.21 23.29
C GLY A 70 9.14 -8.64 23.25
N TYR A 71 8.26 -9.11 24.14
CA TYR A 71 6.93 -8.55 24.30
C TYR A 71 6.96 -7.06 24.64
N GLN A 72 7.73 -6.64 25.66
CA GLN A 72 7.82 -5.23 26.03
C GLN A 72 8.43 -4.36 24.92
N ARG A 73 9.39 -4.90 24.15
CA ARG A 73 9.98 -4.22 23.00
C ARG A 73 8.94 -3.99 21.89
N LEU A 74 8.16 -5.01 21.52
CA LEU A 74 7.08 -4.87 20.53
C LEU A 74 6.00 -3.89 20.98
N ARG A 75 5.61 -3.95 22.26
CA ARG A 75 4.61 -3.06 22.87
C ARG A 75 5.06 -1.60 22.97
N ARG A 76 6.27 -1.25 22.51
CA ARG A 76 6.78 0.12 22.40
C ARG A 76 7.26 0.46 20.99
N ALA A 77 7.17 -0.49 20.06
CA ALA A 77 7.71 -0.36 18.72
C ALA A 77 6.94 0.67 17.90
N ARG A 78 7.69 1.41 17.08
CA ARG A 78 7.22 2.44 16.16
C ARG A 78 7.55 2.02 14.75
N ILE A 79 6.54 1.73 13.93
CA ILE A 79 6.77 1.18 12.58
C ILE A 79 6.00 1.99 11.54
N ALA A 80 6.67 2.32 10.43
CA ALA A 80 6.01 2.95 9.29
C ALA A 80 5.74 1.91 8.19
N VAL A 81 4.57 2.02 7.55
CA VAL A 81 4.17 1.23 6.39
C VAL A 81 3.81 2.18 5.26
N VAL A 82 4.54 2.10 4.15
CA VAL A 82 4.35 2.94 2.96
C VAL A 82 3.73 2.10 1.85
N GLY A 83 2.57 2.54 1.36
CA GLY A 83 1.74 1.79 0.41
C GLY A 83 0.81 0.82 1.14
N LEU A 84 -0.47 1.11 1.17
CA LEU A 84 -1.52 0.41 1.92
C LEU A 84 -2.44 -0.39 0.99
N GLY A 85 -1.87 -0.89 -0.11
CA GLY A 85 -2.54 -1.77 -1.07
C GLY A 85 -2.65 -3.23 -0.59
N GLY A 86 -2.61 -4.18 -1.52
CA GLY A 86 -2.81 -5.60 -1.23
C GLY A 86 -1.73 -6.25 -0.36
N VAL A 87 -0.59 -5.59 -0.15
CA VAL A 87 0.49 -6.08 0.72
C VAL A 87 0.51 -5.29 2.02
N GLY A 88 0.72 -3.97 1.93
CA GLY A 88 0.95 -3.15 3.13
C GLY A 88 -0.26 -3.04 4.05
N SER A 89 -1.49 -3.21 3.54
CA SER A 89 -2.66 -3.27 4.40
C SER A 89 -2.66 -4.48 5.34
N TRP A 90 -2.22 -5.64 4.85
CA TRP A 90 -2.04 -6.85 5.67
C TRP A 90 -0.80 -6.78 6.55
N ALA A 91 0.24 -6.08 6.12
CA ALA A 91 1.39 -5.79 6.99
C ALA A 91 0.94 -4.93 8.18
N ALA A 92 0.21 -3.84 7.95
CA ALA A 92 -0.32 -2.98 9.00
C ALA A 92 -1.25 -3.74 9.97
N GLU A 93 -2.16 -4.56 9.44
CA GLU A 93 -3.02 -5.45 10.22
C GLU A 93 -2.19 -6.40 11.12
N ALA A 94 -1.17 -7.05 10.56
CA ALA A 94 -0.33 -7.97 11.29
C ALA A 94 0.47 -7.27 12.39
N LEU A 95 1.05 -6.09 12.11
CA LEU A 95 1.77 -5.29 13.10
C LEU A 95 0.86 -4.87 14.26
N ALA A 96 -0.36 -4.40 13.97
CA ALA A 96 -1.34 -4.06 15.00
C ALA A 96 -1.72 -5.28 15.86
N ARG A 97 -1.92 -6.45 15.23
CA ARG A 97 -2.20 -7.73 15.93
C ARG A 97 -1.00 -8.26 16.72
N SER A 98 0.20 -7.82 16.37
CA SER A 98 1.45 -8.13 17.08
C SER A 98 1.77 -7.12 18.18
N GLY A 99 0.81 -6.25 18.57
CA GLY A 99 0.96 -5.35 19.70
C GLY A 99 1.87 -4.14 19.44
N VAL A 100 2.19 -3.84 18.18
CA VAL A 100 2.96 -2.63 17.83
C VAL A 100 2.18 -1.39 18.28
N ALA A 101 2.83 -0.54 19.07
CA ALA A 101 2.17 0.56 19.76
C ALA A 101 1.95 1.79 18.89
N GLU A 102 2.75 1.99 17.84
CA GLU A 102 2.65 3.19 17.02
C GLU A 102 2.92 2.88 15.54
N LEU A 103 2.02 3.35 14.67
CA LEU A 103 2.05 3.07 13.24
C LEU A 103 1.89 4.34 12.40
N TRP A 104 2.79 4.55 11.44
CA TRP A 104 2.58 5.52 10.36
C TRP A 104 2.08 4.78 9.13
N LEU A 105 0.90 5.15 8.64
CA LEU A 105 0.25 4.53 7.50
C LEU A 105 0.17 5.54 6.36
N ILE A 106 1.01 5.36 5.35
CA ILE A 106 1.23 6.36 4.29
C ILE A 106 0.72 5.83 2.95
N ASP A 107 -0.36 6.43 2.44
CA ASP A 107 -0.94 6.15 1.12
C ASP A 107 -1.91 7.29 0.72
N LEU A 108 -1.84 7.74 -0.54
CA LEU A 108 -2.72 8.79 -1.08
C LEU A 108 -4.06 8.25 -1.63
N ASP A 109 -4.16 6.94 -1.88
CA ASP A 109 -5.32 6.36 -2.53
C ASP A 109 -6.52 6.20 -1.59
N HIS A 110 -7.69 6.11 -2.23
CA HIS A 110 -8.93 5.73 -1.60
C HIS A 110 -9.26 4.25 -1.85
N VAL A 111 -10.09 3.68 -0.99
CA VAL A 111 -10.61 2.32 -1.14
C VAL A 111 -11.56 2.27 -2.35
N ALA A 112 -11.28 1.36 -3.27
CA ALA A 112 -12.13 1.10 -4.43
C ALA A 112 -12.72 -0.31 -4.41
N GLU A 113 -13.85 -0.51 -5.10
CA GLU A 113 -14.49 -1.84 -5.27
C GLU A 113 -13.51 -2.89 -5.81
N SER A 114 -12.65 -2.50 -6.76
CA SER A 114 -11.63 -3.37 -7.35
C SER A 114 -10.52 -3.79 -6.37
N ASN A 115 -10.54 -3.32 -5.12
CA ASN A 115 -9.58 -3.66 -4.08
C ASN A 115 -10.05 -4.83 -3.20
N VAL A 116 -11.34 -5.17 -3.21
CA VAL A 116 -11.97 -6.20 -2.35
C VAL A 116 -11.28 -7.56 -2.46
N ASN A 117 -10.74 -7.90 -3.63
CA ASN A 117 -10.07 -9.18 -3.84
C ASN A 117 -8.74 -9.36 -3.08
N ARG A 118 -8.18 -8.30 -2.47
CA ARG A 118 -6.81 -8.33 -1.93
C ARG A 118 -6.48 -7.38 -0.78
N GLN A 119 -7.29 -6.37 -0.46
CA GLN A 119 -6.96 -5.36 0.55
C GLN A 119 -7.86 -5.52 1.78
N VAL A 120 -7.28 -5.55 2.99
CA VAL A 120 -8.03 -5.90 4.22
C VAL A 120 -9.08 -4.83 4.61
N GLN A 121 -8.83 -3.58 4.26
CA GLN A 121 -9.70 -2.44 4.52
C GLN A 121 -10.77 -2.23 3.44
N ALA A 122 -10.76 -3.02 2.36
CA ALA A 122 -11.75 -2.90 1.28
C ALA A 122 -13.03 -3.68 1.64
N LEU A 123 -13.96 -2.99 2.29
CA LEU A 123 -15.28 -3.48 2.69
C LEU A 123 -16.34 -2.59 2.05
N GLY A 124 -17.57 -3.09 1.86
CA GLY A 124 -18.64 -2.28 1.27
C GLY A 124 -18.89 -0.94 1.99
N ARG A 125 -18.64 -0.88 3.30
CA ARG A 125 -18.80 0.36 4.10
C ARG A 125 -17.65 1.36 3.98
N THR A 126 -16.47 0.93 3.52
CA THR A 126 -15.25 1.75 3.47
C THR A 126 -14.92 2.20 2.05
N VAL A 127 -15.68 1.78 1.04
CA VAL A 127 -15.51 2.26 -0.34
C VAL A 127 -15.60 3.78 -0.38
N GLY A 128 -14.63 4.41 -1.05
CA GLY A 128 -14.50 5.86 -1.14
C GLY A 128 -13.80 6.53 0.05
N GLN A 129 -13.44 5.79 1.10
CA GLN A 129 -12.63 6.31 2.22
C GLN A 129 -11.14 6.26 1.85
N ALA A 130 -10.34 7.21 2.35
CA ALA A 130 -8.89 7.13 2.25
C ALA A 130 -8.38 5.83 2.90
N LYS A 131 -7.47 5.10 2.23
CA LYS A 131 -6.99 3.79 2.70
C LYS A 131 -6.35 3.88 4.09
N ALA A 132 -5.57 4.93 4.33
CA ALA A 132 -4.92 5.18 5.62
C ALA A 132 -5.93 5.38 6.76
N LEU A 133 -7.01 6.12 6.51
CA LEU A 133 -8.09 6.35 7.49
C LEU A 133 -8.89 5.08 7.77
N ALA A 134 -9.23 4.31 6.72
CA ALA A 134 -9.96 3.04 6.87
C ALA A 134 -9.15 2.02 7.70
N LEU A 135 -7.83 1.97 7.51
CA LEU A 135 -6.95 1.13 8.33
C LEU A 135 -6.81 1.64 9.76
N ARG A 136 -6.71 2.96 9.99
CA ARG A 136 -6.71 3.54 11.34
C ARG A 136 -7.93 3.09 12.13
N GLU A 137 -9.13 3.23 11.57
CA GLU A 137 -10.38 2.85 12.22
C GLU A 137 -10.41 1.35 12.53
N ARG A 138 -10.01 0.53 11.56
CA ARG A 138 -9.90 -0.91 11.75
C ARG A 138 -8.89 -1.28 12.84
N ILE A 139 -7.75 -0.61 12.92
CA ILE A 139 -6.73 -0.87 13.93
C ILE A 139 -7.21 -0.44 15.32
N ALA A 140 -8.00 0.63 15.44
CA ALA A 140 -8.58 1.02 16.73
C ALA A 140 -9.45 -0.10 17.34
N ASP A 141 -10.19 -0.84 16.52
CA ASP A 141 -10.96 -2.01 16.96
C ASP A 141 -10.03 -3.15 17.45
N ILE A 142 -8.89 -3.35 16.79
CA ILE A 142 -7.92 -4.43 17.07
C ILE A 142 -7.05 -4.11 18.28
N HIS A 143 -6.52 -2.90 18.34
CA HIS A 143 -5.57 -2.43 19.32
C HIS A 143 -5.91 -0.96 19.67
N PRO A 144 -6.83 -0.70 20.62
CA PRO A 144 -7.22 0.66 20.98
C PRO A 144 -6.08 1.50 21.57
N GLY A 145 -5.07 0.85 22.16
CA GLY A 145 -3.84 1.51 22.61
C GLY A 145 -2.80 1.78 21.50
N CYS A 146 -3.07 1.47 20.22
CA CYS A 146 -2.15 1.72 19.12
C CYS A 146 -2.37 3.13 18.60
N ARG A 147 -1.32 3.96 18.64
CA ARG A 147 -1.35 5.30 18.04
C ARG A 147 -1.08 5.18 16.55
N VAL A 148 -2.12 5.40 15.75
CA VAL A 148 -2.02 5.34 14.29
C VAL A 148 -2.01 6.75 13.71
N HIS A 149 -0.99 7.03 12.91
CA HIS A 149 -0.80 8.26 12.14
C HIS A 149 -1.13 8.00 10.67
N PRO A 150 -2.38 8.24 10.22
CA PRO A 150 -2.71 8.18 8.81
C PRO A 150 -2.10 9.38 8.08
N VAL A 151 -1.43 9.14 6.96
CA VAL A 151 -0.84 10.18 6.10
C VAL A 151 -1.33 9.95 4.68
N GLU A 152 -2.14 10.89 4.19
CA GLU A 152 -2.72 10.87 2.85
C GLU A 152 -1.77 11.55 1.85
N ASP A 153 -0.63 10.90 1.60
CA ASP A 153 0.39 11.38 0.64
C ASP A 153 1.16 10.19 0.03
N PHE A 154 1.84 10.42 -1.09
CA PHE A 154 2.80 9.48 -1.66
C PHE A 154 4.22 9.88 -1.26
N VAL A 155 5.15 8.92 -1.26
CA VAL A 155 6.56 9.23 -0.96
C VAL A 155 7.30 9.74 -2.20
N ASP A 156 7.99 10.86 -2.05
CA ASP A 156 8.96 11.38 -3.02
C ASP A 156 10.24 11.92 -2.35
N GLU A 157 11.11 12.54 -3.14
CA GLU A 157 12.39 13.08 -2.65
C GLU A 157 12.25 14.36 -1.82
N GLN A 158 11.15 15.09 -1.99
CA GLN A 158 10.92 16.41 -1.41
C GLN A 158 10.23 16.30 -0.05
N ASN A 159 9.36 15.29 0.11
CA ASN A 159 8.57 15.11 1.32
C ASN A 159 9.12 14.04 2.28
N TRP A 160 9.96 13.11 1.82
CA TRP A 160 10.55 12.08 2.68
C TRP A 160 11.87 12.56 3.32
N PRO A 161 12.10 12.34 4.64
CA PRO A 161 11.30 11.62 5.63
C PRO A 161 10.29 12.49 6.41
N GLY A 162 10.00 13.71 5.94
CA GLY A 162 9.09 14.65 6.61
C GLY A 162 7.69 14.08 6.89
N LEU A 163 7.21 13.12 6.09
CA LEU A 163 5.95 12.41 6.32
C LEU A 163 5.89 11.62 7.65
N LEU A 164 7.05 11.32 8.26
CA LEU A 164 7.13 10.74 9.61
C LEU A 164 6.89 11.79 10.71
N GLN A 165 6.57 13.04 10.35
CA GLN A 165 6.35 14.15 11.28
C GLN A 165 7.53 14.40 12.21
N ARG A 166 8.75 14.05 11.75
CA ARG A 166 10.02 14.15 12.50
C ARG A 166 10.10 13.23 13.72
N GLU A 167 9.25 12.21 13.82
CA GLU A 167 9.31 11.20 14.86
C GLU A 167 10.25 10.04 14.45
N PRO A 168 11.04 9.48 15.38
CA PRO A 168 11.86 8.31 15.10
C PRO A 168 10.99 7.05 15.00
N ILE A 169 11.40 6.13 14.13
CA ILE A 169 10.79 4.81 13.94
C ILE A 169 11.84 3.71 14.13
N ASP A 170 11.41 2.55 14.62
CA ASP A 170 12.27 1.38 14.84
C ASP A 170 12.38 0.49 13.59
N ALA A 171 11.41 0.54 12.68
CA ALA A 171 11.44 -0.19 11.41
C ALA A 171 10.53 0.44 10.35
N LEU A 172 10.81 0.13 9.09
CA LEU A 172 10.07 0.61 7.93
C LEU A 172 9.68 -0.57 7.00
N VAL A 173 8.44 -0.59 6.55
CA VAL A 173 7.95 -1.52 5.52
C VAL A 173 7.59 -0.73 4.26
N ASP A 174 8.29 -1.03 3.16
CA ASP A 174 8.01 -0.49 1.83
C ASP A 174 7.18 -1.49 1.00
N ALA A 175 5.89 -1.20 0.87
CA ALA A 175 4.95 -1.93 0.02
C ALA A 175 4.44 -1.08 -1.16
N CYS A 176 5.22 -0.07 -1.58
CA CYS A 176 4.93 0.73 -2.78
C CYS A 176 5.12 -0.10 -4.06
N ASP A 177 4.57 0.36 -5.19
CA ASP A 177 4.82 -0.19 -6.53
C ASP A 177 5.76 0.69 -7.37
N GLN A 178 6.09 1.90 -6.90
CA GLN A 178 6.96 2.83 -7.63
C GLN A 178 8.43 2.68 -7.25
N VAL A 179 9.26 2.22 -8.21
CA VAL A 179 10.73 2.10 -8.05
C VAL A 179 11.38 3.37 -7.53
N ARG A 180 10.84 4.54 -7.88
CA ARG A 180 11.39 5.83 -7.43
C ARG A 180 11.27 5.98 -5.92
N ALA A 181 10.06 5.89 -5.39
CA ALA A 181 9.77 5.93 -3.95
C ALA A 181 10.59 4.89 -3.19
N LYS A 182 10.61 3.62 -3.66
CA LYS A 182 11.40 2.54 -3.05
C LYS A 182 12.87 2.90 -2.87
N ALA A 183 13.49 3.55 -3.85
CA ALA A 183 14.90 3.90 -3.74
C ALA A 183 15.13 5.08 -2.78
N HIS A 184 14.19 6.03 -2.67
CA HIS A 184 14.28 7.10 -1.67
C HIS A 184 14.18 6.54 -0.24
N LEU A 185 13.23 5.63 -0.01
CA LEU A 185 13.09 4.90 1.26
C LEU A 185 14.36 4.12 1.59
N ALA A 186 14.92 3.38 0.61
CA ALA A 186 16.14 2.60 0.80
C ALA A 186 17.37 3.46 1.08
N ALA A 187 17.52 4.59 0.39
CA ALA A 187 18.62 5.52 0.63
C ALA A 187 18.55 6.12 2.03
N TRP A 188 17.36 6.56 2.45
CA TRP A 188 17.14 7.11 3.80
C TRP A 188 17.38 6.06 4.89
N ALA A 189 16.84 4.86 4.74
CA ALA A 189 17.03 3.76 5.69
C ALA A 189 18.51 3.39 5.82
N HIS A 190 19.24 3.35 4.72
CA HIS A 190 20.68 3.11 4.72
C HIS A 190 21.46 4.21 5.46
N ALA A 191 21.13 5.48 5.21
CA ALA A 191 21.81 6.62 5.83
C ALA A 191 21.52 6.75 7.34
N THR A 192 20.34 6.32 7.79
CA THR A 192 19.90 6.44 9.20
C THR A 192 20.13 5.18 10.01
N GLY A 193 20.39 4.04 9.36
CA GLY A 193 20.48 2.74 10.02
C GLY A 193 19.11 2.13 10.39
N VAL A 194 18.00 2.81 10.06
CA VAL A 194 16.66 2.27 10.31
C VAL A 194 16.45 1.02 9.45
N PRO A 195 16.09 -0.14 10.05
CA PRO A 195 15.79 -1.35 9.29
C PRO A 195 14.63 -1.14 8.32
N LEU A 196 14.88 -1.48 7.05
CA LEU A 196 13.89 -1.43 5.97
C LEU A 196 13.63 -2.84 5.42
N VAL A 197 12.36 -3.18 5.32
CA VAL A 197 11.86 -4.34 4.58
C VAL A 197 11.20 -3.85 3.30
N CYS A 198 11.79 -4.18 2.15
CA CYS A 198 11.24 -3.83 0.84
C CYS A 198 10.42 -4.99 0.27
N VAL A 199 9.24 -4.71 -0.29
CA VAL A 199 8.39 -5.75 -0.88
C VAL A 199 8.42 -5.65 -2.40
N GLY A 200 8.59 -6.80 -3.06
CA GLY A 200 8.49 -6.96 -4.50
C GLY A 200 7.07 -7.11 -5.04
N ALA A 201 6.97 -7.52 -6.29
CA ALA A 201 5.68 -7.66 -6.98
C ALA A 201 4.92 -8.90 -6.48
N ALA A 202 3.73 -8.68 -5.92
CA ALA A 202 2.84 -9.76 -5.47
C ALA A 202 1.71 -10.10 -6.47
N GLY A 203 1.46 -9.23 -7.47
CA GLY A 203 0.48 -9.46 -8.53
C GLY A 203 0.90 -10.56 -9.52
N GLY A 204 -0.07 -11.16 -10.20
CA GLY A 204 0.14 -12.23 -11.18
C GLY A 204 0.70 -13.54 -10.61
N LYS A 205 0.57 -13.76 -9.30
CA LYS A 205 1.10 -14.93 -8.58
C LYS A 205 -0.03 -15.71 -7.89
N ARG A 206 0.18 -17.01 -7.70
CA ARG A 206 -0.82 -17.93 -7.11
C ARG A 206 -0.28 -18.81 -5.99
N ARG A 207 1.04 -18.87 -5.78
CA ARG A 207 1.69 -19.80 -4.84
C ARG A 207 2.20 -19.06 -3.59
N PRO A 208 1.36 -18.89 -2.55
CA PRO A 208 1.77 -18.19 -1.32
C PRO A 208 2.93 -18.90 -0.58
N GLN A 209 3.04 -20.23 -0.69
CA GLN A 209 4.11 -21.00 -0.08
C GLN A 209 5.50 -20.77 -0.70
N ASP A 210 5.58 -20.10 -1.87
CA ASP A 210 6.85 -19.80 -2.54
C ASP A 210 7.43 -18.43 -2.13
N VAL A 211 6.76 -17.69 -1.23
CA VAL A 211 7.24 -16.41 -0.69
C VAL A 211 8.52 -16.62 0.11
N GLN A 212 9.50 -15.75 -0.14
CA GLN A 212 10.87 -15.83 0.36
C GLN A 212 11.35 -14.46 0.79
N VAL A 213 12.40 -14.45 1.62
CA VAL A 213 13.14 -13.26 2.03
C VAL A 213 14.61 -13.43 1.69
N ASP A 214 15.21 -12.43 1.05
CA ASP A 214 16.66 -12.38 0.83
C ASP A 214 17.13 -10.92 0.66
N ASP A 215 18.43 -10.71 0.56
CA ASP A 215 19.03 -9.45 0.17
C ASP A 215 18.69 -9.09 -1.28
N LEU A 216 18.42 -7.80 -1.55
CA LEU A 216 18.12 -7.28 -2.87
C LEU A 216 19.11 -7.74 -3.96
N ALA A 217 20.39 -7.93 -3.61
CA ALA A 217 21.42 -8.39 -4.54
C ALA A 217 21.17 -9.80 -5.08
N ARG A 218 20.47 -10.66 -4.31
CA ARG A 218 20.18 -12.07 -4.61
C ARG A 218 18.76 -12.32 -5.12
N VAL A 219 17.87 -11.33 -5.01
CA VAL A 219 16.51 -11.40 -5.56
C VAL A 219 16.51 -11.63 -7.07
N THR A 220 15.72 -12.62 -7.52
CA THR A 220 15.49 -12.95 -8.94
C THR A 220 14.00 -13.09 -9.23
N HIS A 221 13.62 -13.09 -10.51
CA HIS A 221 12.22 -13.27 -10.98
C HIS A 221 11.22 -12.21 -10.48
N ASP A 222 11.74 -11.04 -10.10
CA ASP A 222 10.94 -9.89 -9.67
C ASP A 222 11.38 -8.64 -10.44
N PRO A 223 10.61 -8.17 -11.45
CA PRO A 223 10.97 -7.01 -12.26
C PRO A 223 11.04 -5.70 -11.48
N LEU A 224 10.21 -5.56 -10.44
CA LEU A 224 10.18 -4.37 -9.58
C LEU A 224 11.48 -4.26 -8.79
N LEU A 225 11.86 -5.35 -8.12
CA LEU A 225 13.10 -5.40 -7.35
C LEU A 225 14.34 -5.46 -8.25
N ALA A 226 14.25 -6.00 -9.46
CA ALA A 226 15.33 -5.91 -10.44
C ALA A 226 15.63 -4.45 -10.83
N SER A 227 14.57 -3.66 -11.08
CA SER A 227 14.68 -2.23 -11.38
C SER A 227 15.22 -1.45 -10.19
N LEU A 228 14.73 -1.73 -8.97
CA LEU A 228 15.24 -1.14 -7.74
C LEU A 228 16.74 -1.45 -7.54
N ARG A 229 17.15 -2.70 -7.73
CA ARG A 229 18.56 -3.12 -7.63
C ARG A 229 19.45 -2.37 -8.60
N GLN A 230 19.01 -2.17 -9.84
CA GLN A 230 19.76 -1.38 -10.82
C GLN A 230 19.91 0.08 -10.35
N ARG A 231 18.83 0.69 -9.85
CA ARG A 231 18.84 2.06 -9.34
C ARG A 231 19.74 2.22 -8.13
N VAL A 232 19.59 1.39 -7.09
CA VAL A 232 20.43 1.42 -5.87
C VAL A 232 21.91 1.25 -6.21
N ARG A 233 22.26 0.34 -7.13
CA ARG A 233 23.66 0.16 -7.57
C ARG A 233 24.20 1.38 -8.30
N ARG A 234 23.38 2.03 -9.13
CA ARG A 234 23.78 3.27 -9.82
C ARG A 234 23.99 4.40 -8.83
N ASP A 235 23.06 4.58 -7.90
CA ASP A 235 23.07 5.69 -6.97
C ASP A 235 24.25 5.57 -5.98
N ARG A 236 24.59 4.35 -5.52
CA ARG A 236 25.82 4.11 -4.73
C ARG A 236 27.11 4.42 -5.50
N ARG A 237 27.17 4.11 -6.80
CA ARG A 237 28.34 4.43 -7.65
C ARG A 237 28.52 5.93 -7.87
N ALA A 238 27.46 6.72 -7.72
CA ALA A 238 27.49 8.16 -7.90
C ALA A 238 27.92 8.91 -6.63
N GLN A 239 27.98 8.25 -5.47
CA GLN A 239 28.40 8.86 -4.21
C GLN A 239 29.94 8.95 -4.13
N PRO A 240 30.54 10.15 -4.00
CA PRO A 240 31.97 10.30 -3.84
C PRO A 240 32.41 9.77 -2.47
N GLY A 241 33.21 8.70 -2.46
CA GLY A 241 33.73 8.08 -1.23
C GLY A 241 33.53 6.57 -1.17
N ASP A 242 32.46 6.07 -1.81
CA ASP A 242 32.26 4.65 -2.02
C ASP A 242 33.02 4.22 -3.27
N ALA A 243 34.33 4.05 -3.11
CA ALA A 243 35.15 3.27 -4.02
C ALA A 243 34.76 1.79 -3.93
N VAL A 244 33.49 1.46 -4.21
CA VAL A 244 33.13 0.11 -4.62
C VAL A 244 33.78 -0.05 -5.99
N ALA A 245 35.00 -0.57 -5.95
CA ALA A 245 35.76 -1.03 -7.08
C ALA A 245 34.77 -1.63 -8.09
N ARG A 246 34.79 -1.12 -9.32
CA ARG A 246 34.06 -1.68 -10.46
C ARG A 246 34.12 -3.21 -10.30
N PRO A 247 33.00 -3.91 -10.02
CA PRO A 247 33.08 -5.34 -9.84
C PRO A 247 33.70 -5.91 -11.12
N PRO A 248 34.72 -6.79 -11.00
CA PRO A 248 35.38 -7.34 -12.18
C PRO A 248 34.32 -7.90 -13.11
N ALA A 249 34.54 -7.70 -14.42
CA ALA A 249 33.68 -8.26 -15.45
C ALA A 249 33.40 -9.73 -15.11
N LYS A 250 32.11 -10.06 -14.98
CA LYS A 250 31.54 -11.37 -14.59
C LYS A 250 32.56 -12.52 -14.59
N ALA A 251 33.15 -12.82 -13.43
CA ALA A 251 33.59 -14.18 -13.18
C ALA A 251 32.31 -15.01 -13.03
N SER A 252 32.04 -15.88 -14.01
CA SER A 252 30.90 -16.80 -13.99
C SER A 252 30.94 -17.65 -12.73
N GLY A 253 30.14 -17.32 -11.71
CA GLY A 253 29.97 -18.13 -10.50
C GLY A 253 30.06 -17.40 -9.15
N ALA A 254 30.54 -16.15 -9.08
CA ALA A 254 30.63 -15.43 -7.79
C ALA A 254 29.27 -14.83 -7.37
N ALA A 255 28.86 -15.08 -6.12
CA ALA A 255 27.65 -14.48 -5.54
C ALA A 255 27.78 -12.94 -5.50
N ALA A 256 26.70 -12.23 -5.86
CA ALA A 256 26.70 -10.77 -5.83
C ALA A 256 26.89 -10.27 -4.38
N ALA A 257 27.75 -9.28 -4.19
CA ALA A 257 27.95 -8.63 -2.88
C ALA A 257 26.61 -8.11 -2.34
N PRO A 258 26.33 -8.29 -1.03
CA PRO A 258 25.06 -7.89 -0.42
C PRO A 258 24.86 -6.38 -0.52
N LEU A 259 23.61 -5.96 -0.76
CA LEU A 259 23.23 -4.56 -0.76
C LEU A 259 22.79 -4.09 0.63
N GLY A 260 22.54 -4.99 1.57
CA GLY A 260 22.05 -4.68 2.91
C GLY A 260 20.58 -4.27 2.92
N LEU A 261 19.79 -4.70 1.92
CA LEU A 261 18.36 -4.39 1.83
C LEU A 261 17.55 -5.69 1.80
N ARG A 262 16.88 -5.99 2.90
CA ARG A 262 16.00 -7.17 2.98
C ARG A 262 14.77 -6.98 2.11
N CYS A 263 14.46 -8.01 1.32
CA CYS A 263 13.39 -7.99 0.34
C CYS A 263 12.49 -9.21 0.47
N VAL A 264 11.17 -8.99 0.53
CA VAL A 264 10.14 -10.03 0.41
C VAL A 264 9.77 -10.20 -1.05
N PHE A 265 9.89 -11.41 -1.57
CA PHE A 265 9.64 -11.71 -2.99
C PHE A 265 9.17 -13.16 -3.18
N SER A 266 8.87 -13.52 -4.42
CA SER A 266 8.64 -14.92 -4.80
C SER A 266 9.28 -15.14 -6.17
N ARG A 267 9.87 -16.33 -6.36
CA ARG A 267 10.46 -16.76 -7.64
C ARG A 267 9.42 -17.30 -8.62
N GLU A 268 8.15 -17.36 -8.22
CA GLU A 268 7.05 -17.65 -9.14
C GLU A 268 7.03 -16.61 -10.27
N ALA A 269 7.01 -17.09 -11.51
CA ALA A 269 6.88 -16.21 -12.67
C ALA A 269 5.52 -15.50 -12.65
N VAL A 270 5.53 -14.20 -12.96
CA VAL A 270 4.30 -13.40 -13.09
C VAL A 270 3.49 -13.95 -14.26
N GLN A 271 2.26 -14.38 -13.99
CA GLN A 271 1.34 -14.85 -15.01
C GLN A 271 0.62 -13.67 -15.66
N PRO A 272 0.46 -13.66 -17.00
CA PRO A 272 -0.39 -12.68 -17.67
C PRO A 272 -1.86 -12.90 -17.31
N PRO A 273 -2.75 -11.92 -17.59
CA PRO A 273 -4.20 -12.12 -17.50
C PRO A 273 -4.64 -13.41 -18.22
N ALA A 274 -5.56 -14.15 -17.60
CA ALA A 274 -6.05 -15.41 -18.16
C ALA A 274 -6.77 -15.21 -19.51
N ASP A 275 -7.42 -14.05 -19.69
CA ASP A 275 -8.13 -13.68 -20.91
C ASP A 275 -7.47 -12.50 -21.60
N ALA A 276 -7.26 -12.62 -22.92
CA ALA A 276 -6.57 -11.64 -23.77
C ALA A 276 -7.28 -10.27 -23.91
N ALA A 277 -8.45 -10.08 -23.28
CA ALA A 277 -9.21 -8.84 -23.31
C ALA A 277 -8.63 -7.74 -22.40
N CYS A 278 -7.72 -8.09 -21.49
CA CYS A 278 -7.02 -7.13 -20.64
C CYS A 278 -5.57 -6.96 -21.13
N SER A 279 -5.32 -5.93 -21.94
CA SER A 279 -3.95 -5.54 -22.28
C SER A 279 -3.31 -4.91 -21.04
N PRO A 280 -2.20 -5.45 -20.50
CA PRO A 280 -1.49 -4.78 -19.41
C PRO A 280 -0.81 -3.52 -19.96
N ASP A 281 -1.07 -2.34 -19.38
CA ASP A 281 -0.48 -1.04 -19.77
C ASP A 281 1.03 -0.92 -19.48
N GLY A 282 1.78 -2.03 -19.40
CA GLY A 282 3.20 -2.06 -19.02
C GLY A 282 3.49 -1.62 -17.59
N SER A 283 2.47 -1.15 -16.85
CA SER A 283 2.53 -0.83 -15.44
C SER A 283 2.49 -2.10 -14.60
N LEU A 284 3.41 -2.21 -13.63
CA LEU A 284 3.43 -3.29 -12.64
C LEU A 284 2.29 -3.19 -11.62
N ASN A 285 1.41 -2.19 -11.76
CA ASN A 285 0.24 -2.03 -10.91
C ASN A 285 -0.65 -3.27 -11.08
N CYS A 286 -1.12 -3.82 -9.96
CA CYS A 286 -1.82 -5.10 -9.88
C CYS A 286 -3.13 -5.18 -10.71
N HIS A 287 -3.57 -4.06 -11.27
CA HIS A 287 -4.74 -3.99 -12.17
C HIS A 287 -4.52 -4.73 -13.49
N GLY A 288 -3.28 -4.79 -14.00
CA GLY A 288 -2.97 -5.41 -15.29
C GLY A 288 -2.65 -6.91 -15.27
N TYR A 289 -2.32 -7.50 -14.11
CA TYR A 289 -1.93 -8.92 -14.00
C TYR A 289 -2.92 -9.79 -13.21
N GLY A 290 -3.87 -9.17 -12.50
CA GLY A 290 -4.69 -9.86 -11.51
C GLY A 290 -3.93 -10.17 -10.21
N SER A 291 -4.66 -10.49 -9.16
CA SER A 291 -4.10 -10.75 -7.82
C SER A 291 -5.08 -11.52 -6.95
N SER A 292 -4.53 -12.21 -5.94
CA SER A 292 -5.30 -12.92 -4.92
C SER A 292 -4.87 -12.47 -3.53
N VAL A 293 -5.83 -12.32 -2.62
CA VAL A 293 -5.58 -12.08 -1.19
C VAL A 293 -4.63 -13.12 -0.61
N THR A 294 -4.73 -14.39 -1.03
CA THR A 294 -3.90 -15.46 -0.49
C THR A 294 -2.40 -15.21 -0.68
N VAL A 295 -1.99 -14.62 -1.80
CA VAL A 295 -0.57 -14.32 -2.06
C VAL A 295 -0.20 -12.95 -1.50
N THR A 296 -0.98 -11.94 -1.81
CA THR A 296 -0.68 -10.55 -1.44
C THR A 296 -0.67 -10.35 0.09
N ALA A 297 -1.58 -11.00 0.81
CA ALA A 297 -1.56 -11.04 2.27
C ALA A 297 -0.32 -11.77 2.79
N THR A 298 0.06 -12.93 2.25
CA THR A 298 1.28 -13.64 2.68
C THR A 298 2.53 -12.78 2.53
N PHE A 299 2.68 -12.04 1.43
CA PHE A 299 3.75 -11.05 1.30
C PHE A 299 3.73 -10.02 2.44
N GLY A 300 2.54 -9.50 2.78
CA GLY A 300 2.36 -8.55 3.89
C GLY A 300 2.70 -9.14 5.25
N LEU A 301 2.27 -10.37 5.53
CA LEU A 301 2.55 -11.09 6.77
C LEU A 301 4.05 -11.38 6.93
N VAL A 302 4.73 -11.81 5.86
CA VAL A 302 6.18 -12.02 5.86
C VAL A 302 6.90 -10.69 6.06
N ALA A 303 6.46 -9.61 5.41
CA ALA A 303 7.07 -8.29 5.60
C ALA A 303 6.90 -7.76 7.04
N ALA A 304 5.74 -7.96 7.65
CA ALA A 304 5.51 -7.62 9.04
C ALA A 304 6.40 -8.44 10.00
N ASN A 305 6.54 -9.75 9.75
CA ASN A 305 7.46 -10.58 10.53
C ASN A 305 8.90 -10.07 10.43
N GLU A 306 9.35 -9.72 9.24
CA GLU A 306 10.69 -9.19 9.00
C GLU A 306 10.96 -7.86 9.74
N ALA A 307 9.94 -7.00 9.83
CA ALA A 307 10.00 -5.77 10.63
C ALA A 307 10.00 -6.06 12.14
N ILE A 308 9.19 -7.01 12.60
CA ILE A 308 9.18 -7.50 13.99
C ILE A 308 10.56 -8.04 14.37
N ASP A 309 11.13 -8.92 13.55
CA ASP A 309 12.47 -9.46 13.77
C ASP A 309 13.54 -8.37 13.73
N ALA A 310 13.33 -7.27 12.98
CA ALA A 310 14.23 -6.12 13.01
C ALA A 310 14.18 -5.37 14.35
N VAL A 311 12.99 -5.17 14.90
CA VAL A 311 12.79 -4.52 16.20
C VAL A 311 13.35 -5.34 17.36
N LEU A 312 13.35 -6.67 17.22
CA LEU A 312 13.80 -7.64 18.23
C LEU A 312 15.28 -8.04 18.12
N ARG A 313 15.93 -7.78 16.97
CA ARG A 313 17.39 -7.90 16.84
C ARG A 313 18.00 -6.92 17.84
N ASP A 314 18.87 -7.42 18.74
CA ASP A 314 19.51 -6.71 19.87
C ASP A 314 18.91 -6.94 21.27
N LEU A 315 18.00 -7.92 21.42
CA LEU A 315 17.61 -8.50 22.72
C LEU A 315 18.48 -9.70 23.14
#